data_AF-A0A496PEM9-F1
#
_entry.id   AF-A0A496PEM9-F1
#
_cell.length_a   1.000
_cell.length_b   1.000
_cell.length_c   1.000
_cell.angle_alpha   90.00
_cell.angle_beta   90.00
_cell.angle_gamma   90.00
#
_symmetry.space_group_name_H-M   'P 1'
#
loop_
_entity.id
_entity.type
_entity.pdbx_description
1 polymer ?
#
loop_
_entity_poly.entity_id
_entity_poly.type
_entity_poly.pdbx_seq_one_letter_code
_entity_poly.pdbx_strand_id
1 'polypeptide(L)'
;MSKHNTMNETHEQTGIELVKAGHSLQFEGISGYTLIKCEKSAKGEDKTITVPALSMTYQAHVAAAVCGCKVDDIYSLPAADFTRVCLEVQNFLLNSEK
;
A
#
# COMPACT_ATOMS: atom_id res chain seq x y z
N MET A 1 -41.34 -12.28 22.57
CA MET A 1 -41.12 -11.33 21.46
C MET A 1 -39.92 -10.47 21.82
N SER A 2 -38.72 -10.91 21.44
CA SER A 2 -37.46 -10.27 21.86
C SER A 2 -36.74 -9.71 20.63
N LYS A 3 -36.87 -8.39 20.50
CA LYS A 3 -36.00 -7.38 19.88
C LYS A 3 -34.92 -7.90 18.90
N HIS A 4 -35.13 -7.65 17.62
CA HIS A 4 -34.06 -7.62 16.61
C HIS A 4 -33.09 -6.49 16.97
N ASN A 5 -31.84 -6.84 17.26
CA ASN A 5 -30.73 -5.90 17.37
C ASN A 5 -30.09 -5.78 15.97
N THR A 6 -30.41 -4.72 15.25
CA THR A 6 -29.73 -4.38 14.00
C THR A 6 -28.37 -3.77 14.37
N MET A 7 -27.34 -4.61 14.42
CA MET A 7 -25.95 -4.13 14.48
C MET A 7 -25.63 -3.51 13.12
N ASN A 8 -25.52 -2.19 13.09
CA ASN A 8 -25.03 -1.43 11.95
C ASN A 8 -23.51 -1.61 11.89
N GLU A 9 -23.06 -2.68 11.25
CA GLU A 9 -21.65 -2.90 10.91
C GLU A 9 -21.28 -1.94 9.78
N THR A 10 -20.76 -0.77 10.13
CA THR A 10 -19.97 0.02 9.19
C THR A 10 -18.72 -0.80 8.89
N HIS A 11 -18.75 -1.58 7.81
CA HIS A 11 -17.57 -2.29 7.31
C HIS A 11 -16.53 -1.23 6.93
N GLU A 12 -15.56 -1.01 7.81
CA GLU A 12 -14.36 -0.24 7.49
C GLU A 12 -13.57 -1.07 6.47
N GLN A 13 -13.83 -0.81 5.18
CA GLN A 13 -13.17 -1.49 4.08
C GLN A 13 -11.67 -1.26 4.20
N THR A 14 -10.88 -2.33 4.27
CA THR A 14 -9.42 -2.23 4.42
C THR A 14 -8.80 -1.59 3.18
N GLY A 15 -7.66 -0.90 3.30
CA GLY A 15 -7.03 -0.21 2.17
C GLY A 15 -6.73 -1.13 0.98
N ILE A 16 -6.44 -2.40 1.25
CA ILE A 16 -6.21 -3.43 0.23
C ILE A 16 -7.49 -3.82 -0.54
N GLU A 17 -8.65 -3.77 0.10
CA GLU A 17 -9.93 -4.03 -0.56
C GLU A 17 -10.32 -2.87 -1.48
N LEU A 18 -10.03 -1.63 -1.09
CA LEU A 18 -10.20 -0.45 -1.94
C LEU A 18 -9.31 -0.55 -3.20
N VAL A 19 -8.06 -0.98 -3.03
CA VAL A 19 -7.15 -1.27 -4.16
C VAL A 19 -7.74 -2.33 -5.08
N LYS A 20 -8.23 -3.46 -4.55
CA LYS A 20 -8.86 -4.53 -5.36
C LYS A 20 -10.13 -4.06 -6.07
N ALA A 21 -10.84 -3.09 -5.51
CA ALA A 21 -11.97 -2.44 -6.14
C ALA A 21 -11.58 -1.35 -7.17
N GLY A 22 -10.28 -1.17 -7.45
CA GLY A 22 -9.77 -0.24 -8.45
C GLY A 22 -9.56 1.20 -7.96
N HIS A 23 -9.65 1.45 -6.65
CA HIS A 23 -9.41 2.79 -6.09
C HIS A 23 -7.90 3.09 -5.96
N SER A 24 -7.58 4.38 -5.95
CA SER A 24 -6.21 4.87 -5.74
C SER A 24 -5.78 4.83 -4.28
N LEU A 25 -4.47 4.68 -4.08
CA LEU A 25 -3.81 4.74 -2.78
C LEU A 25 -3.93 6.14 -2.15
N GLN A 26 -4.16 6.15 -0.83
CA GLN A 26 -4.24 7.37 -0.03
C GLN A 26 -2.95 7.56 0.76
N PHE A 27 -2.09 8.48 0.34
CA PHE A 27 -0.78 8.70 0.96
C PHE A 27 -0.81 9.65 2.16
N GLU A 28 -2.01 10.12 2.55
CA GLU A 28 -2.20 10.98 3.71
C GLU A 28 -1.68 10.31 4.98
N GLY A 29 -0.77 10.98 5.70
CA GLY A 29 -0.20 10.46 6.94
C GLY A 29 1.04 9.56 6.78
N ILE A 30 1.53 9.33 5.56
CA ILE A 30 2.83 8.68 5.36
C ILE A 30 3.96 9.63 5.78
N SER A 31 4.65 9.25 6.85
CA SER A 31 5.80 9.99 7.37
C SER A 31 7.12 9.52 6.75
N GLY A 32 8.17 10.34 6.84
CA GLY A 32 9.51 9.92 6.46
C GLY A 32 10.01 8.69 7.23
N TYR A 33 9.59 8.50 8.49
CA TYR A 33 9.90 7.28 9.25
C TYR A 33 9.30 6.03 8.61
N THR A 34 8.07 6.14 8.11
CA THR A 34 7.40 5.05 7.38
C THR A 34 8.20 4.70 6.13
N LEU A 35 8.61 5.70 5.35
CA LEU A 35 9.40 5.51 4.13
C LEU A 35 10.74 4.82 4.41
N ILE A 36 11.51 5.31 5.38
CA ILE A 36 12.81 4.70 5.75
C ILE A 36 12.65 3.27 6.28
N LYS A 37 11.56 2.98 7.02
CA LYS A 37 11.26 1.62 7.46
C LYS A 37 11.00 0.71 6.25
N CYS A 38 10.21 1.16 5.28
CA CYS A 38 9.95 0.41 4.06
C CYS A 38 11.22 0.16 3.25
N GLU A 39 12.12 1.15 3.18
CA GLU A 39 13.38 1.03 2.43
C GLU A 39 14.28 -0.03 3.05
N LYS A 40 14.39 -0.05 4.38
CA LYS A 40 15.18 -1.06 5.10
C LYS A 40 14.63 -2.47 4.89
N SER A 41 13.31 -2.64 4.91
CA SER A 41 12.68 -3.92 4.60
C SER A 41 12.96 -4.35 3.16
N ALA A 42 12.76 -3.46 2.19
CA ALA A 42 13.00 -3.72 0.78
C ALA A 42 14.46 -4.11 0.50
N LYS A 43 15.43 -3.39 1.09
CA LYS A 43 16.86 -3.70 0.97
C LYS A 43 17.27 -4.99 1.67
N GLY A 44 16.48 -5.43 2.65
CA GLY A 44 16.64 -6.74 3.27
C GLY A 44 16.32 -7.88 2.30
N GLU A 45 15.32 -7.68 1.43
CA GLU A 45 14.89 -8.62 0.40
C GLU A 45 15.76 -8.53 -0.86
N ASP A 46 16.01 -7.31 -1.34
CA ASP A 46 16.81 -7.03 -2.53
C ASP A 46 17.90 -5.99 -2.22
N LYS A 47 19.13 -6.50 -2.02
CA LYS A 47 20.31 -5.67 -1.75
C LYS A 47 20.78 -4.86 -2.95
N THR A 48 20.24 -5.11 -4.15
CA THR A 48 20.64 -4.41 -5.38
C THR A 48 19.89 -3.11 -5.61
N ILE A 49 18.91 -2.78 -4.76
CA ILE A 49 18.15 -1.52 -4.81
C ILE A 49 19.11 -0.33 -4.61
N THR A 50 19.36 0.41 -5.69
CA THR A 50 20.13 1.66 -5.70
C THR A 50 19.25 2.89 -5.73
N VAL A 51 18.12 2.84 -6.45
CA VAL A 51 17.14 3.93 -6.56
C VAL A 51 15.78 3.43 -6.04
N PRO A 52 15.46 3.64 -4.75
CA PRO A 52 14.24 3.10 -4.14
C PRO A 52 12.96 3.47 -4.90
N ALA A 53 12.85 4.72 -5.38
CA ALA A 53 11.67 5.19 -6.12
C ALA A 53 11.38 4.42 -7.42
N LEU A 54 12.34 3.67 -7.96
CA LEU A 54 12.18 2.82 -9.15
C LEU A 54 12.13 1.31 -8.82
N SER A 55 12.23 0.93 -7.54
CA SER A 55 12.16 -0.46 -7.10
C SER A 55 10.71 -0.86 -6.81
N MET A 56 10.20 -1.88 -7.52
CA MET A 56 8.88 -2.46 -7.24
C MET A 56 8.78 -3.10 -5.85
N THR A 57 9.88 -3.64 -5.31
CA THR A 57 9.96 -4.15 -3.94
C THR A 57 9.72 -3.01 -2.94
N TYR A 58 10.45 -1.90 -3.05
CA TYR A 58 10.24 -0.74 -2.18
C TYR A 58 8.84 -0.14 -2.32
N GLN A 59 8.37 0.00 -3.56
CA GLN A 59 7.02 0.51 -3.85
C GLN A 59 5.94 -0.38 -3.20
N ALA A 60 6.09 -1.71 -3.25
CA ALA A 60 5.17 -2.64 -2.62
C ALA A 60 5.15 -2.50 -1.08
N HIS A 61 6.31 -2.30 -0.44
CA HIS A 61 6.36 -2.05 1.00
C HIS A 61 5.65 -0.75 1.39
N VAL A 62 5.82 0.32 0.61
CA VAL A 62 5.13 1.59 0.86
C VAL A 62 3.62 1.43 0.64
N ALA A 63 3.19 0.76 -0.42
CA ALA A 63 1.78 0.44 -0.64
C ALA A 63 1.18 -0.38 0.52
N ALA A 64 1.91 -1.37 1.03
CA ALA A 64 1.47 -2.16 2.17
C ALA A 64 1.28 -1.30 3.42
N ALA A 65 2.19 -0.36 3.67
CA ALA A 65 2.10 0.59 4.77
C ALA A 65 0.91 1.55 4.62
N VAL A 66 0.64 2.04 3.41
CA VAL A 66 -0.54 2.87 3.08
C VAL A 66 -1.83 2.09 3.32
N CYS A 67 -1.89 0.85 2.85
CA CYS A 67 -3.08 0.00 2.96
C CYS A 67 -3.29 -0.60 4.35
N GLY A 68 -2.33 -0.43 5.27
CA GLY A 68 -2.36 -1.06 6.60
C GLY A 68 -2.32 -2.59 6.56
N CYS A 69 -1.67 -3.18 5.54
CA CYS A 69 -1.63 -4.62 5.31
C CYS A 69 -0.19 -5.17 5.26
N LYS A 70 -0.03 -6.49 5.09
CA LYS A 70 1.29 -7.10 4.93
C LYS A 70 1.76 -6.93 3.49
N VAL A 71 3.08 -6.88 3.28
CA VAL A 71 3.64 -6.79 1.91
C VAL A 71 3.24 -8.00 1.05
N ASP A 72 3.10 -9.19 1.66
CA ASP A 72 2.63 -10.39 0.97
C ASP A 72 1.22 -10.22 0.38
N ASP A 73 0.36 -9.40 0.99
CA ASP A 73 -0.98 -9.11 0.47
C ASP A 73 -0.90 -8.27 -0.82
N ILE A 74 0.12 -7.40 -0.91
CA ILE A 74 0.43 -6.63 -2.14
C ILE A 74 1.05 -7.52 -3.20
N TYR A 75 2.02 -8.37 -2.83
CA TYR A 75 2.65 -9.31 -3.76
C TYR A 75 1.68 -10.36 -4.32
N SER A 76 0.62 -10.67 -3.58
CA SER A 76 -0.43 -11.61 -3.99
C SER A 76 -1.48 -10.98 -4.91
N LEU A 77 -1.38 -9.69 -5.24
CA LEU A 77 -2.31 -9.04 -6.16
C LEU A 77 -2.15 -9.60 -7.58
N PRO A 78 -3.23 -9.59 -8.40
CA PRO A 78 -3.11 -9.80 -9.83
C PRO A 78 -2.10 -8.81 -10.45
N ALA A 79 -1.36 -9.25 -11.47
CA ALA A 79 -0.26 -8.46 -12.05
C ALA A 79 -0.68 -7.04 -12.48
N ALA A 80 -1.91 -6.87 -12.99
CA ALA A 80 -2.45 -5.57 -13.37
C ALA A 80 -2.61 -4.63 -12.14
N ASP A 81 -3.15 -5.14 -11.04
CA ASP A 81 -3.32 -4.38 -9.80
C ASP A 81 -1.99 -4.09 -9.12
N PHE A 82 -1.09 -5.09 -9.05
CA PHE A 82 0.25 -4.90 -8.50
C PHE A 82 1.01 -3.81 -9.26
N THR A 83 1.00 -3.87 -10.60
CA THR A 83 1.68 -2.88 -11.45
C THR A 83 1.09 -1.49 -11.24
N ARG A 84 -0.24 -1.36 -11.18
CA ARG A 84 -0.91 -0.07 -10.93
C ARG A 84 -0.52 0.50 -9.56
N VAL A 85 -0.58 -0.31 -8.51
CA VAL A 85 -0.17 0.06 -7.16
C VAL A 85 1.28 0.55 -7.14
N CYS A 86 2.20 -0.19 -7.76
CA CYS A 86 3.61 0.21 -7.86
C CYS A 86 3.80 1.55 -8.59
N LEU A 87 3.06 1.77 -9.68
CA LEU A 87 3.09 3.04 -10.43
C LEU A 87 2.52 4.21 -9.63
N GLU A 88 1.44 4.01 -8.88
CA GLU A 88 0.88 5.05 -8.00
C GLU A 88 1.89 5.46 -6.93
N VAL A 89 2.56 4.50 -6.28
CA VAL A 89 3.63 4.76 -5.31
C VAL A 89 4.83 5.44 -5.98
N GLN A 90 5.24 4.98 -7.16
CA GLN A 90 6.33 5.62 -7.92
C GLN A 90 6.02 7.10 -8.18
N ASN A 91 4.81 7.40 -8.65
CA ASN A 91 4.37 8.76 -8.93
C ASN A 91 4.37 9.61 -7.66
N PHE A 92 3.90 9.07 -6.53
CA PHE A 92 3.97 9.75 -5.24
C PHE A 92 5.43 10.08 -4.83
N LEU A 93 6.35 9.15 -5.02
CA LEU A 93 7.75 9.32 -4.63
C LEU A 93 8.54 10.27 -5.55
N LEU A 94 8.20 10.31 -6.84
CA LEU A 94 8.91 11.12 -7.85
C LEU A 94 8.28 12.50 -8.05
N ASN A 95 6.97 12.63 -7.86
CA ASN A 95 6.22 13.85 -8.10
C ASN A 95 5.66 14.40 -6.78
N SER A 96 6.55 14.81 -5.87
CA SER A 96 6.19 15.43 -4.58
C SER A 96 5.48 16.79 -4.71
N GLU A 97 5.21 17.25 -5.92
CA GLU A 97 4.43 18.46 -6.20
C GLU A 97 3.00 18.09 -6.59
N LYS A 98 2.10 18.13 -5.60
CA LYS A 98 0.75 18.70 -5.71
C LYS A 98 0.13 18.87 -4.33
#